data_AF-A0A1G1ZMW9-F1
#
_entry.id   AF-A0A1G1ZMW9-F1
#
_cell.length_a   1.000
_cell.length_b   1.000
_cell.length_c   1.000
_cell.angle_alpha   90.00
_cell.angle_beta   90.00
_cell.angle_gamma   90.00
#
_symmetry.space_group_name_H-M   'P 1'
#
loop_
_entity.id
_entity.type
_entity.pdbx_description
1 polymer ?
#
loop_
_entity_poly.entity_id
_entity_poly.type
_entity_poly.pdbx_seq_one_letter_code
_entity_poly.pdbx_strand_id
1 'polypeptide(L)'
;MTEAAVSRSQKELSRDGNLEESRAEQVISHIPNLTEAAARTGKNKAVIMDITAKDYERPSQCLFRAWDWRVCKPEWLAGACKLVFDYCQEAGLDPRIEYWHEDVGMKTDGFYMVVHW
;
A
#
# COMPACT_ATOMS: atom_id res chain seq x y z
N MET A 1 35.60 -0.54 -3.68
CA MET A 1 34.34 -0.94 -4.33
C MET A 1 34.58 -0.89 -5.83
N THR A 2 34.37 -1.99 -6.55
CA THR A 2 34.68 -2.11 -7.99
C THR A 2 33.52 -1.58 -8.85
N GLU A 3 33.82 -1.02 -10.02
CA GLU A 3 32.80 -0.47 -10.95
C GLU A 3 31.72 -1.48 -11.34
N ALA A 4 32.06 -2.77 -11.39
CA ALA A 4 31.12 -3.86 -11.64
C ALA A 4 30.08 -4.05 -10.54
N ALA A 5 30.40 -3.73 -9.28
CA ALA A 5 29.45 -3.79 -8.17
C ALA A 5 28.46 -2.61 -8.24
N VAL A 6 28.94 -1.41 -8.58
CA VAL A 6 28.12 -0.21 -8.74
C VAL A 6 27.12 -0.38 -9.89
N SER A 7 27.58 -0.89 -11.04
CA SER A 7 26.72 -1.12 -12.21
C SER A 7 25.64 -2.18 -11.97
N ARG A 8 25.96 -3.25 -11.21
CA ARG A 8 24.97 -4.27 -10.82
C ARG A 8 23.91 -3.71 -9.88
N SER A 9 24.33 -3.01 -8.82
CA SER A 9 23.41 -2.40 -7.87
C SER A 9 22.49 -1.37 -8.53
N GLN A 10 22.99 -0.55 -9.46
CA GLN A 10 22.15 0.38 -10.22
C GLN A 10 21.12 -0.34 -11.08
N LYS A 11 21.49 -1.45 -11.74
CA LYS A 11 20.57 -2.22 -12.58
C LYS A 11 19.49 -2.93 -11.76
N GLU A 12 19.82 -3.39 -10.56
CA GLU A 12 18.88 -4.00 -9.62
C GLU A 12 17.88 -2.96 -9.09
N LEU A 13 18.36 -1.80 -8.62
CA LEU A 13 17.50 -0.68 -8.21
C LEU A 13 16.55 -0.21 -9.31
N SER A 14 17.05 -0.11 -10.55
CA SER A 14 16.22 0.30 -11.70
C SER A 14 15.13 -0.73 -12.02
N ARG A 15 15.43 -2.02 -11.83
CA ARG A 15 14.48 -3.11 -12.08
C ARG A 15 13.40 -3.17 -11.01
N ASP A 16 13.78 -2.96 -9.76
CA ASP A 16 12.85 -2.96 -8.63
C ASP A 16 11.90 -1.77 -8.71
N GLY A 17 12.40 -0.57 -9.07
CA GLY A 17 11.55 0.60 -9.33
C GLY A 17 10.53 0.36 -10.44
N ASN A 18 10.94 -0.21 -11.58
CA ASN A 18 10.03 -0.53 -12.68
C ASN A 18 8.96 -1.57 -12.29
N LEU A 19 9.28 -2.50 -11.38
CA LEU A 19 8.33 -3.50 -10.90
C LEU A 19 7.28 -2.87 -9.97
N GLU A 20 7.71 -1.94 -9.11
CA GLU A 20 6.84 -1.21 -8.20
C GLU A 20 5.88 -0.29 -8.96
N GLU A 21 6.37 0.43 -9.97
CA GLU A 21 5.55 1.25 -10.86
C GLU A 21 4.52 0.39 -11.60
N SER A 22 4.94 -0.72 -12.21
CA SER A 22 4.03 -1.61 -12.93
C SER A 22 2.93 -2.19 -12.03
N ARG A 23 3.28 -2.57 -10.79
CA ARG A 23 2.29 -3.03 -9.79
C ARG A 23 1.32 -1.90 -9.42
N ALA A 24 1.83 -0.68 -9.22
CA ALA A 24 1.00 0.46 -8.89
C ALA A 24 0.02 0.80 -10.02
N GLU A 25 0.48 0.86 -11.26
CA GLU A 25 -0.36 1.08 -12.45
C GLU A 25 -1.46 0.02 -12.57
N GLN A 26 -1.11 -1.25 -12.33
CA GLN A 26 -2.08 -2.32 -12.33
C GLN A 26 -3.16 -2.06 -11.27
N VAL A 27 -2.80 -1.73 -10.03
CA VAL A 27 -3.80 -1.43 -8.98
C VAL A 27 -4.65 -0.22 -9.37
N ILE A 28 -4.01 0.87 -9.81
CA ILE A 28 -4.67 2.13 -10.19
C ILE A 28 -5.73 1.89 -11.27
N SER A 29 -5.39 1.13 -12.31
CA SER A 29 -6.33 0.82 -13.40
C SER A 29 -7.59 0.06 -12.94
N HIS A 30 -7.53 -0.64 -11.81
CA HIS A 30 -8.66 -1.37 -11.26
C HIS A 30 -9.48 -0.56 -10.24
N ILE A 31 -9.00 0.58 -9.75
CA ILE A 31 -9.68 1.37 -8.71
C ILE A 31 -11.14 1.66 -9.07
N PRO A 32 -11.48 2.17 -10.28
CA PRO A 32 -12.89 2.45 -10.62
C PRO A 32 -13.78 1.20 -10.55
N ASN A 33 -13.27 0.06 -11.01
CA ASN A 33 -14.00 -1.20 -10.97
C ASN A 33 -14.21 -1.70 -9.54
N LEU A 34 -13.19 -1.54 -8.67
CA LEU A 34 -13.26 -1.93 -7.25
C LEU A 34 -14.29 -1.07 -6.50
N THR A 35 -14.28 0.24 -6.71
CA THR A 35 -15.23 1.17 -6.08
C THR A 35 -16.66 0.94 -6.57
N GLU A 36 -16.85 0.78 -7.88
CA GLU A 36 -18.16 0.43 -8.45
C GLU A 36 -18.70 -0.90 -7.92
N ALA A 37 -17.87 -1.95 -7.88
CA ALA A 37 -18.28 -3.25 -7.37
C ALA A 37 -18.70 -3.17 -5.90
N ALA A 38 -17.92 -2.47 -5.06
CA ALA A 38 -18.25 -2.26 -3.66
C ALA A 38 -19.55 -1.45 -3.49
N ALA A 39 -19.73 -0.36 -4.25
CA ALA A 39 -20.96 0.44 -4.22
C ALA A 39 -22.19 -0.39 -4.66
N ARG A 40 -22.08 -1.22 -5.70
CA ARG A 40 -23.16 -2.13 -6.15
C ARG A 40 -23.56 -3.15 -5.07
N THR A 41 -22.61 -3.57 -4.23
CA THR A 41 -22.89 -4.45 -3.09
C THR A 41 -23.45 -3.74 -1.86
N GLY A 42 -23.72 -2.43 -1.96
CA GLY A 42 -24.24 -1.62 -0.85
C GLY A 42 -23.21 -1.29 0.22
N LYS A 43 -21.91 -1.43 -0.08
CA LYS A 43 -20.83 -1.02 0.84
C LYS A 43 -20.60 0.48 0.72
N ASN A 44 -20.14 1.08 1.81
CA ASN A 44 -19.70 2.48 1.90
C ASN A 44 -18.18 2.64 1.76
N LYS A 45 -17.48 1.55 1.41
CA LYS A 45 -16.03 1.53 1.27
C LYS A 45 -15.54 0.47 0.29
N ALA A 46 -14.43 0.74 -0.38
CA ALA A 46 -13.71 -0.20 -1.23
C ALA A 46 -12.30 -0.42 -0.70
N VAL A 47 -11.88 -1.69 -0.71
CA VAL A 47 -10.47 -2.05 -0.52
C VAL A 47 -9.77 -1.87 -1.85
N ILE A 48 -8.75 -1.01 -1.86
CA ILE A 48 -7.93 -0.74 -3.03
C ILE A 48 -6.79 -1.73 -3.12
N MET A 49 -6.09 -1.95 -2.01
CA MET A 49 -5.00 -2.91 -1.95
C MET A 49 -4.72 -3.39 -0.53
N ASP A 50 -4.17 -4.60 -0.45
CA ASP A 50 -3.60 -5.16 0.76
C ASP A 50 -2.17 -4.62 0.94
N ILE A 51 -1.85 -4.17 2.15
CA ILE A 51 -0.54 -3.61 2.48
C ILE A 51 0.27 -4.68 3.19
N THR A 52 1.34 -5.14 2.54
CA THR A 52 2.24 -6.15 3.08
C THR A 52 3.47 -5.53 3.73
N ALA A 53 4.29 -6.33 4.44
CA ALA A 53 5.52 -5.84 5.06
C ALA A 53 6.56 -5.24 4.08
N LYS A 54 6.41 -5.47 2.76
CA LYS A 54 7.27 -4.86 1.72
C LYS A 54 6.78 -3.49 1.28
N ASP A 55 5.54 -3.14 1.63
CA ASP A 55 4.85 -1.95 1.16
C ASP A 55 5.00 -0.77 2.14
N TYR A 56 5.70 -0.97 3.26
CA TYR A 56 5.97 0.08 4.23
C TYR A 56 7.27 -0.16 5.02
N GLU A 57 7.91 0.93 5.43
CA GLU A 57 9.08 0.95 6.29
C GLU A 57 8.70 1.55 7.65
N ARG A 58 8.44 0.67 8.63
CA ARG A 58 8.15 1.10 9.99
C ARG A 58 9.43 1.57 10.68
N PRO A 59 9.48 2.80 11.25
CA PRO A 59 10.64 3.28 11.98
C PRO A 59 11.03 2.34 13.13
N SER A 60 12.32 2.04 13.27
CA SER A 60 12.83 1.11 14.30
C SER A 60 12.48 1.54 15.73
N GLN A 61 12.33 2.85 15.97
CA GLN A 61 11.90 3.41 17.26
C GLN A 61 10.48 2.99 17.64
N CYS A 62 9.65 2.62 16.66
CA CYS A 62 8.29 2.10 16.87
C CYS A 62 8.28 0.61 17.28
N LEU A 63 9.42 -0.09 17.24
CA LEU A 63 9.53 -1.50 17.62
C LEU A 63 9.89 -1.71 19.11
N PHE A 64 10.49 -0.70 19.76
CA PHE A 64 11.06 -0.82 21.12
C PHE A 64 10.17 -0.31 22.25
N ARG A 65 9.10 0.41 21.92
CA ARG A 65 8.03 0.74 22.87
C ARG A 65 6.81 -0.07 22.47
N ALA A 66 5.98 -0.47 23.43
CA ALA A 66 4.70 -1.17 23.23
C ALA A 66 3.69 -0.33 22.44
N TRP A 67 4.06 0.04 21.23
CA TRP A 67 3.27 0.81 20.29
C TRP A 67 2.42 -0.16 19.51
N ASP A 68 1.19 0.28 19.28
CA ASP A 68 0.15 -0.51 18.68
C ASP A 68 0.59 -1.00 17.29
N TRP A 69 0.84 -2.30 17.17
CA TRP A 69 1.27 -2.95 15.92
C TRP A 69 0.22 -2.80 14.81
N ARG A 70 -1.01 -2.40 15.17
CA ARG A 70 -2.15 -2.05 14.32
C ARG A 70 -2.09 -0.64 13.75
N VAL A 71 -0.99 0.09 13.98
CA VAL A 71 -0.75 1.41 13.37
C VAL A 71 0.14 1.26 12.15
N CYS A 72 -0.30 1.81 11.04
CA CYS A 72 0.51 2.08 9.85
C CYS A 72 0.15 3.48 9.38
N LYS A 73 1.17 4.32 9.19
CA LYS A 73 0.96 5.71 8.82
C LYS A 73 1.33 5.94 7.35
N PRO A 74 0.70 6.90 6.65
CA PRO A 74 1.01 7.20 5.26
C PRO A 74 2.49 7.50 5.01
N GLU A 75 3.16 8.17 5.95
CA GLU A 75 4.59 8.47 5.85
C GLU A 75 5.51 7.23 5.90
N TRP A 76 4.98 6.06 6.25
CA TRP A 76 5.73 4.81 6.24
C TRP A 76 5.58 4.04 4.94
N LEU A 77 4.65 4.42 4.06
CA LEU A 77 4.41 3.69 2.81
C LEU A 77 5.61 3.80 1.88
N ALA A 78 5.91 2.69 1.19
CA ALA A 78 7.00 2.56 0.25
C ALA A 78 6.56 1.85 -1.04
N GLY A 79 7.40 1.93 -2.06
CA GLY A 79 7.22 1.27 -3.35
C GLY A 79 5.84 1.51 -3.98
N ALA A 80 5.25 0.45 -4.52
CA ALA A 80 3.96 0.52 -5.20
C ALA A 80 2.83 1.09 -4.34
N CYS A 81 2.84 0.82 -3.03
CA CYS A 81 1.78 1.28 -2.13
C CYS A 81 1.79 2.80 -1.96
N LYS A 82 2.97 3.42 -1.89
CA LYS A 82 3.09 4.88 -1.84
C LYS A 82 2.55 5.52 -3.11
N LEU A 83 2.88 4.96 -4.28
CA LEU A 83 2.42 5.47 -5.58
C LEU A 83 0.88 5.41 -5.69
N VAL A 84 0.26 4.30 -5.28
CA VAL A 84 -1.20 4.15 -5.28
C VAL A 84 -1.85 5.12 -4.28
N PHE A 85 -1.24 5.32 -3.12
CA PHE A 85 -1.74 6.25 -2.11
C PHE A 85 -1.74 7.69 -2.64
N ASP A 86 -0.63 8.11 -3.24
CA ASP A 86 -0.48 9.46 -3.80
C ASP A 86 -1.47 9.69 -4.94
N TYR A 87 -1.61 8.72 -5.86
CA TYR A 87 -2.61 8.78 -6.92
C TYR A 87 -4.02 8.96 -6.36
N CYS A 88 -4.40 8.20 -5.33
CA CYS A 88 -5.70 8.33 -4.70
C CYS A 88 -5.90 9.71 -4.05
N GLN A 89 -4.87 10.28 -3.43
CA GLN A 89 -4.95 11.63 -2.87
C GLN A 89 -5.10 12.70 -3.96
N GLU A 90 -4.32 12.62 -5.04
CA GLU A 90 -4.40 13.53 -6.18
C GLU A 90 -5.74 13.43 -6.91
N ALA A 91 -6.31 12.22 -6.99
CA ALA A 91 -7.63 11.97 -7.54
C ALA A 91 -8.78 12.38 -6.60
N GLY A 92 -8.49 12.83 -5.38
CA GLY A 92 -9.50 13.28 -4.41
C GLY A 92 -10.31 12.14 -3.76
N LEU A 93 -9.77 10.92 -3.73
CA LEU A 93 -10.45 9.73 -3.19
C LEU A 93 -10.30 9.55 -1.67
N ASP A 94 -9.59 10.44 -0.95
CA ASP A 94 -9.32 10.35 0.50
C ASP A 94 -8.92 8.93 0.99
N PRO A 95 -7.81 8.37 0.48
CA PRO A 95 -7.38 7.01 0.86
C PRO A 95 -7.02 6.95 2.35
N ARG A 96 -7.47 5.89 3.03
CA ARG A 96 -7.18 5.62 4.44
C ARG A 96 -6.47 4.27 4.60
N ILE A 97 -5.57 4.22 5.58
CA ILE A 97 -4.93 2.97 5.99
C ILE A 97 -5.69 2.44 7.18
N GLU A 98 -6.35 1.29 7.01
CA GLU A 98 -7.09 0.63 8.09
C GLU A 98 -6.42 -0.69 8.45
N TYR A 99 -6.34 -0.96 9.75
CA TYR A 99 -5.98 -2.28 10.24
C TYR A 99 -7.26 -3.07 10.53
N TRP A 100 -7.40 -4.24 9.92
CA TRP A 100 -8.53 -5.15 10.15
C TRP A 100 -8.06 -6.45 10.78
N HIS A 101 -8.88 -6.97 11.70
CA HIS A 101 -8.68 -8.25 12.37
C HIS A 101 -9.79 -9.23 11.96
N GLU A 102 -9.50 -10.54 12.04
CA GLU A 102 -10.36 -11.65 11.59
C GLU A 102 -11.81 -11.60 12.14
N ASP A 103 -12.03 -10.96 13.29
CA ASP A 103 -13.36 -10.80 13.93
C ASP A 103 -14.34 -9.91 13.15
N VAL A 104 -13.90 -9.24 12.07
CA VAL A 104 -14.73 -8.38 11.21
C VAL A 104 -15.11 -9.07 9.88
N GLY A 105 -15.02 -10.41 9.82
CA GLY A 105 -15.41 -11.18 8.63
C GLY A 105 -14.48 -11.00 7.42
N MET A 106 -13.26 -10.52 7.66
CA MET A 106 -12.18 -10.39 6.68
C MET A 106 -11.24 -11.59 6.81
N LYS A 107 -10.71 -12.09 5.69
CA LYS A 107 -10.00 -13.38 5.63
C LYS A 107 -8.61 -13.40 6.27
N THR A 108 -8.06 -12.25 6.67
CA THR A 108 -6.69 -12.14 7.19
C THR A 108 -6.51 -10.88 8.03
N ASP A 109 -5.74 -10.99 9.11
CA ASP A 109 -5.24 -9.85 9.88
C ASP A 109 -4.26 -9.03 9.04
N GLY A 110 -4.50 -7.73 8.88
CA GLY A 110 -3.64 -6.93 8.01
C GLY A 110 -4.00 -5.47 7.87
N PHE A 111 -3.11 -4.76 7.18
CA PHE A 111 -3.33 -3.38 6.76
C PHE A 111 -3.92 -3.35 5.36
N TYR A 112 -4.90 -2.48 5.18
CA TYR A 112 -5.60 -2.29 3.91
C TYR A 112 -5.63 -0.80 3.57
N MET A 113 -5.42 -0.50 2.29
CA MET A 113 -5.75 0.82 1.76
C MET A 113 -7.22 0.82 1.34
N VAL A 114 -7.98 1.77 1.88
CA VAL A 114 -9.43 1.80 1.77
C VAL A 114 -9.88 3.19 1.37
N VAL A 115 -10.81 3.27 0.44
CA VAL A 115 -11.50 4.49 0.05
C VAL A 115 -12.95 4.40 0.53
N HIS A 116 -13.45 5.46 1.15
CA HIS A 116 -14.82 5.57 1.67
C HIS A 116 -15.63 6.58 0.85
N TRP A 117 -16.94 6.41 0.80
CA TRP A 117 -17.90 7.38 0.22
C TRP A 117 -19.22 7.39 0.99
#